data_AF-A0AAJ2JWL3-F1
#
_entry.id   AF-A0AAJ2JWL3-F1
#
_cell.length_a   1.000
_cell.length_b   1.000
_cell.length_c   1.000
_cell.angle_alpha   90.00
_cell.angle_beta   90.00
_cell.angle_gamma   90.00
#
_symmetry.space_group_name_H-M   'P 1'
#
loop_
_entity.id
_entity.type
_entity.pdbx_description
1 polymer ?
#
loop_
_entity_poly.entity_id
_entity_poly.type
_entity_poly.pdbx_seq_one_letter_code
_entity_poly.pdbx_strand_id
1 'polypeptide(L)'
;MRRLQFLQMDEVMDGNTVAKYLENSPYSFFPHWYDTERPDAIASCLSLGKIALITDNSPSVMAAPARFLEFFASTGDAYERWHFCVFIRFLRLAAFMLTMRHNRMTAPLYIAEKHLNTTQPLIIENAQVRREIRVLRTDPHPEVEIVLTIKGATTSSLNELGNNKVGTSTNIAKELQRKYEQVIHFLQENRTDCLGVGMHVRNKIG
;
A
#
# COMPACT_ATOMS: atom_id res chain seq x y z
N MET A 1 15.05 29.80 -19.61
CA MET A 1 16.45 29.98 -19.18
C MET A 1 16.64 30.88 -17.96
N ARG A 2 15.74 31.83 -17.64
CA ARG A 2 15.90 32.73 -16.47
C ARG A 2 16.05 32.02 -15.11
N ARG A 3 15.50 30.81 -14.92
CA ARG A 3 15.56 30.06 -13.64
C ARG A 3 16.84 29.24 -13.42
N LEU A 4 17.50 28.77 -14.48
CA LEU A 4 18.79 28.09 -14.38
C LEU A 4 19.87 29.00 -13.75
N GLN A 5 19.77 30.30 -13.97
CA GLN A 5 20.71 31.30 -13.44
C GLN A 5 20.59 31.53 -11.93
N PHE A 6 19.47 31.12 -11.31
CA PHE A 6 19.25 31.26 -9.86
C PHE A 6 19.42 29.94 -9.10
N LEU A 7 19.77 28.85 -9.81
CA LEU A 7 19.92 27.55 -9.20
C LEU A 7 21.35 27.42 -8.64
N GLN A 8 21.53 27.82 -7.37
CA GLN A 8 22.74 27.52 -6.60
C GLN A 8 22.51 26.22 -5.84
N MET A 9 23.07 25.12 -6.35
CA MET A 9 23.07 23.81 -5.68
C MET A 9 24.50 23.41 -5.40
N ASP A 10 24.80 23.16 -4.13
CA ASP A 10 26.16 22.83 -3.68
C ASP A 10 26.59 21.41 -4.12
N GLU A 11 25.63 20.51 -4.32
CA GLU A 11 25.89 19.15 -4.81
C GLU A 11 24.70 18.65 -5.65
N VAL A 12 24.95 18.31 -6.92
CA VAL A 12 23.95 17.69 -7.80
C VAL A 12 24.20 16.19 -7.81
N MET A 13 23.40 15.46 -7.02
CA MET A 13 23.50 14.00 -6.93
C MET A 13 22.79 13.29 -8.10
N ASP A 14 21.71 13.88 -8.63
CA ASP A 14 20.93 13.29 -9.74
C ASP A 14 20.24 14.37 -10.58
N GLY A 15 20.12 14.13 -11.89
CA GLY A 15 19.40 15.00 -12.82
C GLY A 15 17.94 15.18 -12.42
N ASN A 16 17.32 14.12 -11.89
CA ASN A 16 15.93 14.15 -11.44
C ASN A 16 15.70 15.11 -10.27
N THR A 17 16.70 15.30 -9.41
CA THR A 17 16.66 16.31 -8.36
C THR A 17 16.59 17.71 -8.97
N VAL A 18 17.48 18.02 -9.91
CA VAL A 18 17.51 19.33 -10.59
C VAL A 18 16.21 19.61 -11.34
N ALA A 19 15.67 18.62 -12.06
CA ALA A 19 14.40 18.76 -12.77
C ALA A 19 13.23 19.11 -11.84
N LYS A 20 13.16 18.53 -10.64
CA LYS A 20 12.14 18.89 -9.64
C LYS A 20 12.26 20.34 -9.18
N TYR A 21 13.47 20.85 -8.99
CA TYR A 21 13.67 22.27 -8.65
C TYR A 21 13.32 23.22 -9.80
N LEU A 22 13.45 22.75 -11.05
CA LEU A 22 13.03 23.49 -12.24
C LEU A 22 11.53 23.36 -12.55
N GLU A 23 10.79 22.50 -11.84
CA GLU A 23 9.39 22.25 -12.11
C GLU A 23 8.52 23.45 -11.69
N ASN A 24 7.68 23.94 -12.61
CA ASN A 24 6.92 25.18 -12.42
C ASN A 24 5.62 24.98 -11.63
N SER A 25 5.11 23.75 -11.56
CA SER A 25 3.82 23.42 -10.95
C SER A 25 3.97 22.17 -10.09
N PRO A 26 4.11 22.31 -8.75
CA PRO A 26 4.16 21.17 -7.84
C PRO A 26 2.82 20.40 -7.77
N TYR A 27 1.74 20.98 -8.30
CA TYR A 27 0.41 20.37 -8.35
C TYR A 27 0.09 19.70 -9.69
N SER A 28 1.04 19.63 -10.63
CA SER A 28 0.80 18.88 -11.85
C SER A 28 0.77 17.39 -11.56
N PHE A 29 -0.30 16.72 -11.99
CA PHE A 29 -0.40 15.27 -11.92
C PHE A 29 0.58 14.56 -12.87
N PHE A 30 1.13 15.27 -13.85
CA PHE A 30 2.05 14.72 -14.84
C PHE A 30 3.42 15.38 -14.73
N PRO A 31 4.51 14.59 -14.76
CA PRO A 31 5.85 15.12 -14.74
C PRO A 31 6.12 15.93 -16.02
N HIS A 32 6.68 17.13 -15.86
CA HIS A 32 7.02 18.01 -16.99
C HIS A 32 8.33 17.62 -17.68
N TRP A 33 9.12 16.76 -17.04
CA TRP A 33 10.39 16.26 -17.51
C TRP A 33 10.26 14.78 -17.87
N TYR A 34 10.83 14.41 -19.02
CA TYR A 34 10.93 13.04 -19.50
C TYR A 34 12.36 12.56 -19.29
N ASP A 35 12.56 11.54 -18.46
CA ASP A 35 13.88 11.00 -18.14
C ASP A 35 14.22 9.80 -19.03
N THR A 36 15.44 9.77 -19.57
CA THR A 36 15.91 8.67 -20.41
C THR A 36 17.42 8.53 -20.36
N GLU A 37 17.90 7.30 -20.25
CA GLU A 37 19.31 6.91 -20.39
C GLU A 37 19.74 6.76 -21.85
N ARG A 38 18.80 6.81 -22.80
CA ARG A 38 19.03 6.49 -24.20
C ARG A 38 19.40 7.73 -25.04
N PRO A 39 20.62 7.83 -25.60
CA PRO A 39 21.07 9.00 -26.35
C PRO A 39 20.28 9.27 -27.64
N ASP A 40 19.81 8.21 -28.30
CA ASP A 40 19.00 8.27 -29.50
C ASP A 40 17.60 8.87 -29.27
N ALA A 41 17.00 8.58 -28.10
CA ALA A 41 15.72 9.16 -27.70
C ALA A 41 15.84 10.67 -27.46
N ILE A 42 16.96 11.12 -26.89
CA ILE A 42 17.24 12.54 -26.64
C ILE A 42 17.50 13.27 -27.94
N ALA A 43 18.28 12.70 -28.86
CA ALA A 43 18.50 13.27 -30.18
C ALA A 43 17.17 13.49 -30.94
N SER A 44 16.25 12.52 -30.83
CA SER A 44 14.90 12.65 -31.38
C SER A 44 14.10 13.78 -30.70
N CYS A 45 14.21 13.92 -29.37
CA CYS A 45 13.60 15.00 -28.62
C CYS A 45 14.15 16.39 -29.00
N LEU A 46 15.47 16.51 -29.19
CA LEU A 46 16.13 17.73 -29.63
C LEU A 46 15.70 18.12 -31.05
N SER A 47 15.57 17.14 -31.95
CA SER A 47 15.04 17.35 -33.31
C SER A 47 13.60 17.88 -33.30
N LEU A 48 12.80 17.46 -32.32
CA LEU A 48 11.44 17.98 -32.08
C LEU A 48 11.40 19.36 -31.39
N GLY A 49 12.56 20.01 -31.20
CA GLY A 49 12.68 21.33 -30.58
C GLY A 49 12.55 21.33 -29.06
N LYS A 50 12.75 20.19 -28.40
CA LYS A 50 12.78 20.11 -26.93
C LYS A 50 14.15 20.50 -26.39
N ILE A 51 14.18 20.83 -25.10
CA ILE A 51 15.39 21.12 -24.34
C ILE A 51 15.79 19.85 -23.60
N ALA A 52 17.09 19.51 -23.64
CA ALA A 52 17.67 18.44 -22.84
C ALA A 52 18.51 19.04 -21.70
N LEU A 53 18.44 18.42 -20.52
CA LEU A 53 19.21 18.72 -19.33
C LEU A 53 20.11 17.53 -19.03
N ILE A 54 21.42 17.75 -19.15
CA ILE A 54 22.46 16.78 -18.85
C ILE A 54 23.16 17.24 -17.57
N THR A 55 23.40 16.31 -16.64
CA THR A 55 24.11 16.57 -15.39
C THR A 55 25.31 15.65 -15.27
N ASP A 56 26.45 16.15 -14.82
CA ASP A 56 27.73 15.42 -14.81
C ASP A 56 27.74 14.14 -13.96
N ASN A 57 26.80 13.99 -13.03
CA ASN A 57 26.75 12.87 -12.08
C ASN A 57 25.58 11.89 -12.32
N SER A 58 24.86 11.99 -13.44
CA SER A 58 23.76 11.07 -13.75
C SER A 58 23.91 10.46 -15.15
N PRO A 59 23.78 9.13 -15.29
CA PRO A 59 23.79 8.47 -16.60
C PRO A 59 22.51 8.73 -17.40
N SER A 60 21.49 9.34 -16.79
CA SER A 60 20.24 9.71 -17.46
C SER A 60 20.21 11.19 -17.81
N VAL A 61 19.43 11.52 -18.85
CA VAL A 61 19.26 12.87 -19.36
C VAL A 61 17.78 13.18 -19.42
N MET A 62 17.44 14.41 -19.06
CA MET A 62 16.04 14.81 -18.95
C MET A 62 15.64 15.74 -20.10
N ALA A 63 14.53 15.45 -20.78
CA ALA A 63 13.99 16.27 -21.86
C ALA A 63 12.71 17.00 -21.42
N ALA A 64 12.55 18.26 -21.83
CA ALA A 64 11.36 19.06 -21.59
C ALA A 64 10.98 19.92 -22.82
N PRO A 65 9.69 20.21 -23.05
CA PRO A 65 8.53 19.76 -22.26
C PRO A 65 8.15 18.31 -22.58
N ALA A 66 7.88 17.51 -21.54
CA ALA A 66 7.28 16.19 -21.69
C ALA A 66 5.79 16.32 -22.06
N ARG A 67 5.33 15.47 -22.98
CA ARG A 67 3.90 15.35 -23.31
C ARG A 67 3.32 14.08 -22.72
N PHE A 68 2.04 14.12 -22.33
CA PHE A 68 1.33 12.95 -21.80
C PHE A 68 1.44 11.70 -22.70
N LEU A 69 1.34 11.88 -24.02
CA LEU A 69 1.42 10.77 -24.98
C LEU A 69 2.81 10.12 -25.06
N GLU A 70 3.86 10.82 -24.62
CA GLU A 70 5.24 10.31 -24.69
C GLU A 70 5.49 9.23 -23.63
N PHE A 71 4.76 9.24 -22.52
CA PHE A 71 4.78 8.16 -21.52
C PHE A 71 4.17 6.85 -22.03
N PHE A 72 3.34 6.92 -23.07
CA PHE A 72 2.77 5.75 -23.73
C PHE A 72 3.59 5.27 -24.93
N ALA A 73 4.67 5.98 -25.28
CA ALA A 73 5.61 5.56 -26.31
C ALA A 73 6.81 4.87 -25.65
N SER A 74 7.09 3.63 -26.05
CA SER A 74 8.38 3.01 -25.72
C SER A 74 9.43 3.46 -26.74
N THR A 75 10.69 3.58 -26.32
CA THR A 75 11.81 3.85 -27.23
C THR A 75 11.98 2.74 -28.27
N GLY A 76 11.55 1.50 -27.96
CA GLY A 76 11.50 0.39 -28.92
C GLY A 76 10.47 0.61 -30.04
N ASP A 77 9.40 1.37 -29.79
CA ASP A 77 8.34 1.64 -30.76
C ASP A 77 8.81 2.61 -31.87
N ALA A 78 10.00 3.19 -31.77
CA ALA A 78 10.56 4.06 -32.81
C ALA A 78 11.16 3.28 -33.99
N TYR A 79 11.52 2.00 -33.78
CA TYR A 79 12.18 1.15 -34.78
C TYR A 79 11.21 0.31 -35.61
N GLU A 80 9.94 0.29 -35.21
CA GLU A 80 8.90 -0.49 -35.85
C GLU A 80 8.13 0.31 -36.90
N ARG A 81 7.36 -0.42 -37.73
CA ARG A 81 6.50 0.23 -38.74
C ARG A 81 5.43 1.08 -38.05
N TRP A 82 5.24 2.30 -38.56
CA TRP A 82 4.36 3.30 -37.95
C TRP A 82 2.92 2.79 -37.66
N HIS A 83 2.36 1.97 -38.55
CA HIS A 83 1.02 1.38 -38.36
C HIS A 83 0.94 0.49 -37.12
N PHE A 84 1.97 -0.33 -36.89
CA PHE A 84 2.06 -1.24 -35.75
C PHE A 84 2.26 -0.46 -34.44
N CYS A 85 3.10 0.58 -34.48
CA CYS A 85 3.36 1.44 -33.33
C CYS A 85 2.10 2.18 -32.88
N VAL A 86 1.33 2.74 -33.81
CA VAL A 86 0.06 3.41 -33.50
C VAL A 86 -0.94 2.43 -32.91
N PHE A 87 -1.05 1.22 -33.46
CA PHE A 87 -1.93 0.17 -32.92
C PHE A 87 -1.57 -0.21 -31.48
N ILE A 88 -0.28 -0.43 -31.20
CA ILE A 88 0.20 -0.73 -29.83
C ILE A 88 -0.05 0.43 -28.87
N ARG A 89 0.17 1.68 -29.31
CA ARG A 89 -0.10 2.87 -28.49
C ARG A 89 -1.58 2.95 -28.10
N PHE A 90 -2.49 2.65 -29.03
CA PHE A 90 -3.92 2.57 -28.73
C PHE A 90 -4.24 1.43 -27.75
N LEU A 91 -3.64 0.25 -27.93
CA LEU A 91 -3.83 -0.88 -27.02
C LEU A 91 -3.35 -0.55 -25.61
N ARG A 92 -2.21 0.15 -25.48
CA ARG A 92 -1.66 0.57 -24.17
C ARG A 92 -2.57 1.58 -23.47
N LEU A 93 -3.13 2.53 -24.22
CA LEU A 93 -4.11 3.48 -23.68
C LEU A 93 -5.40 2.78 -23.27
N ALA A 94 -5.90 1.83 -24.08
CA ALA A 94 -7.09 1.05 -23.75
C ALA A 94 -6.86 0.18 -22.50
N ALA A 95 -5.72 -0.49 -22.39
CA ALA A 95 -5.34 -1.27 -21.22
C ALA A 95 -5.24 -0.39 -19.97
N PHE A 96 -4.64 0.80 -20.08
CA PHE A 96 -4.59 1.76 -18.97
C PHE A 96 -5.99 2.16 -18.49
N MET A 97 -6.90 2.48 -19.41
CA MET A 97 -8.30 2.81 -19.07
C MET A 97 -9.04 1.65 -18.41
N LEU A 98 -8.85 0.41 -18.92
CA LEU A 98 -9.45 -0.78 -18.35
C LEU A 98 -8.92 -1.08 -16.94
N THR A 99 -7.61 -1.00 -16.73
CA THR A 99 -6.98 -1.19 -15.42
C THR A 99 -7.43 -0.14 -14.42
N MET A 100 -7.47 1.13 -14.82
CA MET A 100 -7.93 2.21 -13.94
C MET A 100 -9.40 2.00 -13.52
N ARG A 101 -10.25 1.60 -14.48
CA ARG A 101 -11.66 1.28 -14.20
C ARG A 101 -11.79 0.07 -13.26
N HIS A 102 -10.99 -0.97 -13.48
CA HIS A 102 -11.00 -2.20 -12.68
C HIS A 102 -10.51 -1.98 -11.25
N ASN A 103 -9.39 -1.28 -11.05
CA ASN A 103 -8.83 -0.99 -9.73
C ASN A 103 -9.82 -0.21 -8.84
N ARG A 104 -10.59 0.72 -9.41
CA ARG A 104 -11.66 1.42 -8.69
C ARG A 104 -12.75 0.48 -8.16
N MET A 105 -13.01 -0.63 -8.86
CA MET A 105 -14.06 -1.58 -8.50
C MET A 105 -13.57 -2.63 -7.51
N THR A 106 -12.32 -3.07 -7.59
CA THR A 106 -11.79 -4.14 -6.73
C THR A 106 -11.56 -3.70 -5.28
N ALA A 107 -11.12 -2.46 -5.04
CA ALA A 107 -10.89 -1.95 -3.69
C ALA A 107 -12.14 -2.01 -2.77
N PRO A 108 -13.33 -1.51 -3.16
CA PRO A 108 -14.53 -1.64 -2.34
C PRO A 108 -15.08 -3.07 -2.31
N LEU A 109 -14.90 -3.87 -3.38
CA LEU A 109 -15.38 -5.25 -3.43
C LEU A 109 -14.62 -6.16 -2.45
N TYR A 110 -13.30 -6.01 -2.38
CA TYR A 110 -12.45 -6.74 -1.42
C TYR A 110 -12.80 -6.39 0.03
N ILE A 111 -13.07 -5.12 0.30
CA ILE A 111 -13.51 -4.65 1.61
C ILE A 111 -14.90 -5.22 1.93
N ALA A 112 -15.83 -5.19 0.97
CA ALA A 112 -17.18 -5.73 1.13
C ALA A 112 -17.21 -7.25 1.35
N GLU A 113 -16.39 -8.02 0.63
CA GLU A 113 -16.26 -9.47 0.82
C GLU A 113 -15.71 -9.80 2.21
N LYS A 114 -14.72 -9.04 2.68
CA LYS A 114 -14.18 -9.17 4.05
C LYS A 114 -15.22 -8.83 5.13
N HIS A 115 -16.09 -7.86 4.87
CA HIS A 115 -17.20 -7.51 5.77
C HIS A 115 -18.35 -8.53 5.74
N LEU A 116 -18.61 -9.17 4.59
CA LEU A 116 -19.69 -10.14 4.44
C LEU A 116 -19.35 -11.50 5.07
N ASN A 117 -18.07 -11.89 5.05
CA ASN A 117 -17.59 -13.15 5.64
C ASN A 117 -17.19 -13.03 7.12
N THR A 118 -17.18 -11.81 7.66
CA THR A 118 -17.13 -11.61 9.11
C THR A 118 -18.54 -11.82 9.64
N THR A 119 -18.81 -13.00 10.21
CA THR A 119 -19.94 -13.21 11.13
C THR A 119 -20.09 -11.96 11.96
N GLN A 120 -21.27 -11.31 11.83
CA GLN A 120 -21.67 -10.07 12.47
C GLN A 120 -20.80 -9.79 13.70
N PRO A 121 -20.00 -8.71 13.74
CA PRO A 121 -19.35 -8.36 14.98
C PRO A 121 -20.49 -8.21 15.98
N LEU A 122 -20.48 -9.02 17.03
CA LEU A 122 -21.31 -8.75 18.19
C LEU A 122 -20.90 -7.35 18.63
N ILE A 123 -21.74 -6.36 18.32
CA ILE A 123 -21.53 -4.99 18.75
C ILE A 123 -21.81 -5.04 20.24
N ILE A 124 -20.74 -5.19 21.01
CA ILE A 124 -20.78 -5.04 22.45
C ILE A 124 -20.66 -3.54 22.71
N GLU A 125 -21.78 -2.89 22.93
CA GLU A 125 -21.80 -1.48 23.32
C GLU A 125 -21.18 -1.35 24.72
N ASN A 126 -20.27 -0.39 24.90
CA ASN A 126 -19.52 -0.17 26.14
C ASN A 126 -18.67 -1.37 26.60
N ALA A 127 -18.07 -2.11 25.65
CA ALA A 127 -17.19 -3.23 25.96
C ALA A 127 -15.90 -2.78 26.68
N GLN A 128 -15.79 -3.04 27.97
CA GLN A 128 -14.50 -3.01 28.67
C GLN A 128 -13.81 -4.36 28.45
N VAL A 129 -12.83 -4.37 27.53
CA VAL A 129 -11.96 -5.52 27.27
C VAL A 129 -10.71 -5.37 28.11
N ARG A 130 -10.60 -6.15 29.18
CA ARG A 130 -9.37 -6.27 29.97
C ARG A 130 -8.65 -7.54 29.55
N ARG A 131 -7.43 -7.40 29.04
CA ARG A 131 -6.54 -8.51 28.70
C ARG A 131 -5.46 -8.64 29.76
N GLU A 132 -5.32 -9.83 30.33
CA GLU A 132 -4.24 -10.19 31.24
C GLU A 132 -3.42 -11.31 30.58
N ILE A 133 -2.11 -11.09 30.42
CA ILE A 133 -1.19 -12.09 29.87
C ILE A 133 -0.42 -12.70 31.04
N ARG A 134 -0.69 -13.97 31.35
CA ARG A 134 0.03 -14.74 32.37
C ARG A 134 0.98 -15.71 31.69
N VAL A 135 2.27 -15.59 31.97
CA VAL A 135 3.25 -16.61 31.59
C VAL A 135 3.24 -17.68 32.67
N LEU A 136 2.84 -18.90 32.32
CA LEU A 136 2.68 -20.03 33.24
C LEU A 136 3.99 -20.81 33.43
N ARG A 137 4.74 -21.01 32.34
CA ARG A 137 6.02 -21.73 32.38
C ARG A 137 6.98 -21.15 31.35
N THR A 138 8.24 -21.06 31.74
CA THR A 138 9.36 -20.69 30.87
C THR A 138 10.33 -21.86 30.85
N ASP A 139 10.63 -22.33 29.63
CA ASP A 139 11.49 -23.45 29.23
C ASP A 139 10.90 -24.88 29.28
N PRO A 140 11.12 -25.71 28.23
CA PRO A 140 11.77 -25.41 26.93
C PRO A 140 10.83 -24.79 25.87
N HIS A 141 9.53 -24.70 26.15
CA HIS A 141 8.54 -23.98 25.35
C HIS A 141 7.72 -23.05 26.27
N PRO A 142 7.69 -21.73 26.02
CA PRO A 142 6.97 -20.81 26.89
C PRO A 142 5.46 -20.99 26.76
N GLU A 143 4.80 -21.37 27.86
CA GLU A 143 3.35 -21.47 27.93
C GLU A 143 2.76 -20.14 28.43
N VAL A 144 1.95 -19.50 27.58
CA VAL A 144 1.33 -18.20 27.87
C VAL A 144 -0.18 -18.36 27.87
N GLU A 145 -0.80 -18.01 28.99
CA GLU A 145 -2.24 -17.92 29.14
C GLU A 145 -2.69 -16.47 28.94
N ILE A 146 -3.56 -16.24 27.96
CA ILE A 146 -4.15 -14.93 27.69
C ILE A 146 -5.59 -14.95 28.20
N VAL A 147 -5.83 -14.28 29.33
CA VAL A 147 -7.16 -14.15 29.91
C VAL A 147 -7.82 -12.87 29.39
N LEU A 148 -8.88 -13.03 28.59
CA LEU A 148 -9.69 -11.94 28.06
C LEU A 148 -10.97 -11.79 28.88
N THR A 149 -11.05 -10.74 29.68
CA THR A 149 -12.27 -10.37 30.40
C THR A 149 -13.00 -9.30 29.58
N ILE A 150 -14.07 -9.68 28.92
CA ILE A 150 -14.92 -8.77 28.13
C ILE A 150 -16.18 -8.49 28.94
N LYS A 151 -16.38 -7.25 29.36
CA LYS A 151 -17.62 -6.80 30.01
C LYS A 151 -18.37 -5.87 29.07
N GLY A 152 -19.60 -6.21 28.68
CA GLY A 152 -20.47 -5.29 27.96
C GLY A 152 -21.84 -5.91 27.61
N ALA A 153 -22.74 -5.09 27.06
CA ALA A 153 -24.10 -5.49 26.72
C ALA A 153 -24.22 -5.88 25.25
N THR A 154 -24.90 -6.98 24.94
CA THR A 154 -25.13 -7.46 23.57
C THR A 154 -26.46 -6.95 23.03
N THR A 155 -26.42 -6.08 22.00
CA THR A 155 -27.61 -5.59 21.30
C THR A 155 -27.94 -6.48 20.09
N SER A 156 -28.41 -7.69 20.35
CA SER A 156 -29.05 -8.51 19.31
C SER A 156 -30.16 -9.34 19.96
N SER A 157 -31.42 -8.95 19.70
CA SER A 157 -32.66 -9.66 20.08
C SER A 157 -32.98 -9.80 21.59
N LEU A 158 -32.85 -8.72 22.35
CA LEU A 158 -33.09 -8.67 23.80
C LEU A 158 -34.58 -8.75 24.24
N ASN A 159 -35.46 -9.43 23.50
CA ASN A 159 -36.86 -9.58 23.90
C ASN A 159 -37.45 -11.00 23.94
N GLU A 160 -36.69 -12.06 23.63
CA GLU A 160 -37.24 -13.44 23.74
C GLU A 160 -36.42 -14.43 24.59
N LEU A 161 -35.24 -14.07 25.09
CA LEU A 161 -34.35 -15.06 25.73
C LEU A 161 -33.95 -14.71 27.16
N GLY A 162 -34.95 -14.40 28.00
CA GLY A 162 -34.78 -14.18 29.44
C GLY A 162 -34.17 -15.37 30.21
N ASN A 163 -34.20 -16.59 29.65
CA ASN A 163 -33.78 -17.81 30.34
C ASN A 163 -32.50 -18.50 29.83
N ASN A 164 -31.90 -18.09 28.71
CA ASN A 164 -30.71 -18.76 28.12
C ASN A 164 -29.45 -17.88 28.07
N LYS A 165 -29.25 -16.98 29.05
CA LYS A 165 -28.07 -16.10 29.11
C LYS A 165 -26.73 -16.86 29.20
N VAL A 166 -26.72 -18.05 29.81
CA VAL A 166 -25.52 -18.89 29.99
C VAL A 166 -25.11 -19.57 28.67
N GLY A 167 -26.08 -20.06 27.88
CA GLY A 167 -25.82 -20.73 26.60
C GLY A 167 -25.32 -19.77 25.51
N THR A 168 -25.89 -18.56 25.44
CA THR A 168 -25.45 -17.57 24.44
C THR A 168 -24.06 -17.03 24.76
N SER A 169 -23.75 -16.77 26.04
CA SER A 169 -22.41 -16.31 26.45
C SER A 169 -21.31 -17.34 26.18
N THR A 170 -21.62 -18.64 26.34
CA THR A 170 -20.67 -19.73 26.04
C THR A 170 -20.44 -19.92 24.54
N ASN A 171 -21.45 -19.73 23.70
CA ASN A 171 -21.29 -19.76 22.25
C ASN A 171 -20.45 -18.58 21.74
N ILE A 172 -20.64 -17.38 22.30
CA ILE A 172 -19.84 -16.19 21.97
C ILE A 172 -18.37 -16.39 22.40
N ALA A 173 -18.14 -16.94 23.59
CA ALA A 173 -16.80 -17.25 24.07
C ALA A 173 -16.09 -18.28 23.18
N LYS A 174 -16.79 -19.34 22.76
CA LYS A 174 -16.25 -20.35 21.83
C LYS A 174 -15.92 -19.78 20.46
N GLU A 175 -16.76 -18.89 19.93
CA GLU A 175 -16.52 -18.26 18.63
C GLU A 175 -15.34 -17.27 18.69
N LEU A 176 -15.25 -16.48 19.75
CA LEU A 176 -14.10 -15.62 19.99
C LEU A 176 -12.82 -16.44 20.12
N GLN A 177 -12.84 -17.53 20.90
CA GLN A 177 -11.70 -18.42 21.06
C GLN A 177 -11.20 -18.94 19.70
N ARG A 178 -12.10 -19.44 18.84
CA ARG A 178 -11.74 -19.90 17.49
C ARG A 178 -11.09 -18.81 16.64
N LYS A 179 -11.63 -17.60 16.66
CA LYS A 179 -11.05 -16.46 15.91
C LYS A 179 -9.65 -16.10 16.42
N TYR A 180 -9.45 -16.09 17.73
CA TYR A 180 -8.12 -15.84 18.32
C TYR A 180 -7.12 -16.95 17.98
N GLU A 181 -7.53 -18.22 18.02
CA GLU A 181 -6.66 -19.35 17.62
C GLU A 181 -6.22 -19.25 16.16
N GLN A 182 -7.13 -18.89 15.23
CA GLN A 182 -6.79 -18.67 13.82
C GLN A 182 -5.77 -17.53 13.64
N VAL A 183 -5.94 -16.43 14.36
CA VAL A 183 -5.01 -15.30 14.30
C VAL A 183 -3.64 -15.69 14.88
N ILE A 184 -3.61 -16.43 16.00
CA ILE A 184 -2.35 -16.91 16.58
C ILE A 184 -1.61 -17.84 15.61
N HIS A 185 -2.33 -18.77 14.97
CA HIS A 185 -1.73 -19.66 13.95
C HIS A 185 -1.13 -18.86 12.79
N PHE A 186 -1.87 -17.88 12.26
CA PHE A 186 -1.39 -17.00 11.20
C PHE A 186 -0.14 -16.19 11.61
N LEU A 187 -0.10 -15.70 12.84
CA LEU A 187 1.05 -14.95 13.36
C LEU A 187 2.28 -15.85 13.56
N GLN A 188 2.08 -17.08 14.03
CA GLN A 188 3.14 -18.09 14.18
C GLN A 188 3.73 -18.49 12.82
N GLU A 189 2.89 -18.74 11.81
CA GLU A 189 3.32 -19.08 10.45
C GLU A 189 4.17 -17.98 9.82
N ASN A 190 3.79 -16.71 10.03
CA ASN A 190 4.51 -15.55 9.50
C ASN A 190 5.66 -15.05 10.40
N ARG A 191 5.94 -15.72 11.53
CA ARG A 191 6.93 -15.30 12.55
C ARG A 191 6.84 -13.81 12.93
N THR A 192 5.63 -13.29 13.11
CA THR A 192 5.40 -11.89 13.51
C THR A 192 4.73 -11.82 14.87
N ASP A 193 5.25 -10.98 15.78
CA ASP A 193 4.65 -10.74 17.10
C ASP A 193 4.19 -9.29 17.22
N CYS A 194 3.05 -8.99 16.61
CA CYS A 194 2.39 -7.70 16.74
C CYS A 194 1.59 -7.56 18.06
N LEU A 195 1.54 -8.62 18.88
CA LEU A 195 0.82 -8.65 20.15
C LEU A 195 1.73 -8.33 21.34
N GLY A 196 3.05 -8.18 21.12
CA GLY A 196 4.03 -7.85 22.16
C GLY A 196 4.18 -8.95 23.21
N VAL A 197 3.86 -10.20 22.86
CA VAL A 197 3.86 -11.33 23.79
C VAL A 197 5.30 -11.69 24.18
N GLY A 198 6.21 -11.70 23.22
CA GLY A 198 7.64 -11.90 23.42
C GLY A 198 8.27 -10.84 24.32
N MET A 199 7.79 -9.59 24.27
CA MET A 199 8.24 -8.54 25.19
C MET A 199 7.78 -8.80 26.63
N HIS A 200 6.55 -9.28 26.83
CA HIS A 200 6.04 -9.67 28.15
C HIS A 200 6.76 -10.90 28.71
N VAL A 201 7.06 -11.89 27.87
CA VAL A 201 7.84 -13.06 28.23
C VAL A 201 9.26 -12.64 28.61
N ARG A 202 9.93 -11.82 27.80
CA ARG A 202 11.27 -11.30 28.10
C ARG A 202 11.32 -10.52 29.41
N ASN A 203 10.38 -9.60 29.64
CA ASN A 203 10.31 -8.80 30.86
C ASN A 203 10.09 -9.64 32.14
N LYS A 204 9.52 -10.84 32.01
CA LYS A 204 9.37 -11.78 33.13
C LYS A 204 10.61 -12.63 33.39
N ILE A 205 11.46 -12.81 32.39
CA ILE A 205 12.67 -13.66 32.46
C ILE A 205 13.90 -12.84 32.86
N GLY A 206 13.91 -11.53 32.55
CA GLY A 206 15.04 -10.62 32.77
C GLY A 206 15.60 -10.13 31.45
#